data_AF-A0A368YWT0-F1
#
_entry.id   AF-A0A368YWT0-F1
#
_cell.length_a   1.000
_cell.length_b   1.000
_cell.length_c   1.000
_cell.angle_alpha   90.00
_cell.angle_beta   90.00
_cell.angle_gamma   90.00
#
_symmetry.space_group_name_H-M   'P 1'
#
loop_
_entity.id
_entity.type
_entity.pdbx_description
1 polymer ?
#
loop_
_entity_poly.entity_id
_entity_poly.type
_entity_poly.pdbx_seq_one_letter_code
_entity_poly.pdbx_strand_id
1 'polypeptide(L)'
;MIGRGINNNLLKVYVDNYPARKDIGFYNIADIGKDIAEKGQQSAFKAASFYAETGDKLRDFENYKISDLAEEIMYTEERELTLKFKRGPNIDVRA
;
A
#
# COMPACT_ATOMS: atom_id res chain seq x y z
N MET A 1 15.69 41.62 48.67
CA MET A 1 16.17 40.22 48.61
C MET A 1 15.00 39.34 49.00
N ILE A 2 14.43 38.44 48.20
CA ILE A 2 14.90 37.66 47.05
C ILE A 2 13.68 37.49 46.12
N GLY A 3 13.81 37.82 44.84
CA GLY A 3 12.83 37.42 43.83
C GLY A 3 12.91 35.92 43.63
N ARG A 4 11.86 35.18 44.03
CA ARG A 4 11.72 33.77 43.64
C ARG A 4 11.20 33.73 42.21
N GLY A 5 12.13 33.59 41.26
CA GLY A 5 11.79 33.27 39.88
C GLY A 5 11.13 31.91 39.80
N ILE A 6 9.93 31.86 39.22
CA ILE A 6 9.27 30.61 38.83
C ILE A 6 9.92 30.17 37.52
N ASN A 7 10.75 29.12 37.55
CA ASN A 7 11.30 28.51 36.34
C ASN A 7 10.46 27.28 35.99
N ASN A 8 9.31 27.48 35.34
CA ASN A 8 8.53 26.40 34.75
C ASN A 8 8.84 26.30 33.25
N ASN A 9 10.02 25.76 32.91
CA ASN A 9 10.24 25.25 31.54
C ASN A 9 9.52 23.91 31.42
N LEU A 10 8.24 23.95 31.06
CA LEU A 10 7.44 22.77 30.74
C LEU A 10 7.98 22.15 29.45
N LEU A 11 8.81 21.12 29.62
CA LEU A 11 9.31 20.27 28.54
C LEU A 11 8.12 19.72 27.73
N LYS A 12 8.07 20.00 26.43
CA LYS A 12 7.05 19.46 25.53
C LYS A 12 7.62 18.27 24.77
N VAL A 13 6.95 17.13 24.89
CA VAL A 13 7.28 15.91 24.13
C VAL A 13 6.26 15.75 23.01
N TYR A 14 6.77 15.65 21.78
CA TYR A 14 5.99 15.39 20.58
C TYR A 14 6.31 13.98 20.09
N VAL A 15 5.28 13.14 19.96
CA VAL A 15 5.41 11.77 19.47
C VAL A 15 4.60 11.62 18.19
N ASP A 16 5.30 11.38 17.07
CA ASP A 16 4.69 11.06 15.78
C ASP A 16 4.70 9.55 15.56
N ASN A 17 3.52 8.94 15.68
CA ASN A 17 3.31 7.51 15.47
C ASN A 17 3.15 7.11 14.00
N TYR A 18 3.13 8.07 13.07
CA TYR A 18 2.83 7.78 11.68
C TYR A 18 3.82 6.81 11.00
N PRO A 19 5.15 6.90 11.20
CA PRO A 19 6.10 5.96 10.59
C PRO A 19 5.82 4.50 10.99
N ALA A 20 5.54 4.25 12.27
CA ALA A 20 5.21 2.93 12.77
C ALA A 20 3.91 2.40 12.14
N ARG A 21 2.85 3.22 12.10
CA ARG A 21 1.57 2.87 11.46
C ARG A 21 1.73 2.55 9.97
N LYS A 22 2.50 3.38 9.26
CA LYS A 22 2.77 3.22 7.83
C LYS A 22 3.43 1.88 7.54
N ASP A 23 4.40 1.48 8.35
CA ASP A 23 5.14 0.22 8.14
C ASP A 23 4.26 -1.02 8.33
N ILE A 24 3.21 -0.97 9.15
CA ILE A 24 2.24 -2.07 9.31
C ILE A 24 1.00 -1.93 8.42
N GLY A 25 1.01 -1.01 7.46
CA GLY A 25 -0.05 -0.87 6.44
C GLY A 25 -1.15 0.12 6.76
N PHE A 26 -1.03 0.91 7.83
CA PHE A 26 -1.99 1.96 8.19
C PHE A 26 -1.48 3.32 7.71
N TYR A 27 -1.90 3.69 6.50
CA TYR A 27 -1.51 4.94 5.85
C TYR A 27 -2.53 6.06 6.09
N ASN A 28 -2.07 7.30 5.99
CA ASN A 28 -2.97 8.45 5.88
C ASN A 28 -3.56 8.49 4.46
N ILE A 29 -4.79 8.98 4.31
CA ILE A 29 -5.48 9.06 3.00
C ILE A 29 -4.65 9.83 1.97
N ALA A 30 -3.99 10.91 2.39
CA ALA A 30 -3.13 11.72 1.52
C ALA A 30 -1.94 10.95 0.92
N ASP A 31 -1.44 9.94 1.63
CA ASP A 31 -0.29 9.14 1.18
C ASP A 31 -0.69 8.01 0.22
N ILE A 32 -1.95 7.56 0.24
CA ILE A 32 -2.42 6.40 -0.55
C ILE A 32 -3.35 6.76 -1.69
N GLY A 33 -3.97 7.94 -1.69
CA GLY A 33 -4.99 8.29 -2.68
C GLY A 33 -4.48 8.16 -4.12
N LYS A 34 -3.26 8.64 -4.39
CA LYS A 34 -2.63 8.55 -5.71
C LYS A 34 -2.28 7.10 -6.08
N ASP A 35 -1.68 6.36 -5.16
CA ASP A 35 -1.29 4.95 -5.37
C ASP A 35 -2.51 4.05 -5.63
N ILE A 36 -3.61 4.27 -4.92
CA ILE A 36 -4.88 3.57 -5.14
C ILE A 36 -5.45 3.90 -6.53
N ALA A 37 -5.44 5.18 -6.91
CA ALA A 37 -5.94 5.60 -8.22
C ALA A 37 -5.13 4.99 -9.37
N GLU A 38 -3.79 5.03 -9.27
CA GLU A 38 -2.88 4.43 -10.25
C GLU A 38 -3.06 2.91 -10.34
N LYS A 39 -3.10 2.21 -9.20
CA LYS A 39 -3.37 0.76 -9.15
C LYS A 39 -4.75 0.40 -9.69
N GLY A 40 -5.75 1.23 -9.43
CA GLY A 40 -7.10 1.07 -9.96
C GLY A 40 -7.12 1.18 -11.49
N GLN A 41 -6.46 2.21 -12.03
CA GLN A 41 -6.34 2.41 -13.47
C GLN A 41 -5.58 1.25 -14.15
N GLN A 42 -4.45 0.83 -13.57
CA GLN A 42 -3.67 -0.31 -14.08
C GLN A 42 -4.48 -1.61 -14.06
N SER A 43 -5.20 -1.88 -12.97
CA SER A 43 -6.07 -3.05 -12.85
C SER A 43 -7.18 -3.04 -13.90
N ALA A 44 -7.80 -1.88 -14.13
CA ALA A 44 -8.83 -1.71 -15.15
C ALA A 44 -8.28 -1.97 -16.56
N PHE A 45 -7.11 -1.42 -16.89
CA PHE A 45 -6.46 -1.68 -18.19
C PHE A 45 -6.03 -3.13 -18.36
N LYS A 46 -5.48 -3.76 -17.31
CA LYS A 46 -5.10 -5.18 -17.34
C LYS A 46 -6.34 -6.06 -17.59
N ALA A 47 -7.45 -5.79 -16.89
CA ALA A 47 -8.70 -6.51 -17.10
C ALA A 47 -9.27 -6.29 -18.51
N ALA A 48 -9.32 -5.04 -18.99
CA ALA A 48 -9.81 -4.73 -20.33
C ALA A 48 -8.98 -5.44 -21.42
N SER A 49 -7.66 -5.42 -21.29
CA SER A 49 -6.74 -6.09 -22.23
C SER A 49 -6.92 -7.61 -22.17
N PHE A 50 -7.00 -8.19 -20.97
CA PHE A 50 -7.22 -9.62 -20.79
C PHE A 50 -8.52 -10.10 -21.46
N TYR A 51 -9.64 -9.40 -21.27
CA TYR A 51 -10.90 -9.78 -21.89
C TYR A 51 -10.91 -9.60 -23.41
N ALA A 52 -10.28 -8.54 -23.92
CA ALA A 52 -10.13 -8.34 -25.36
C ALA A 52 -9.30 -9.48 -26.00
N GLU A 53 -8.14 -9.79 -25.41
CA GLU A 53 -7.26 -10.87 -25.87
C GLU A 53 -7.94 -12.24 -25.78
N THR A 54 -8.69 -12.49 -24.70
CA THR A 54 -9.48 -13.72 -24.54
C THR A 54 -10.53 -13.87 -25.63
N GLY A 55 -11.23 -12.78 -25.99
CA GLY A 55 -12.19 -12.78 -27.08
C GLY A 55 -11.55 -13.12 -28.42
N ASP A 56 -10.38 -12.55 -28.71
CA ASP A 56 -9.61 -12.84 -29.91
C ASP A 56 -9.11 -14.30 -29.95
N LYS A 57 -8.63 -14.83 -28.81
CA LYS A 57 -8.20 -16.24 -28.68
C LYS A 57 -9.37 -17.21 -28.89
N LEU A 58 -10.52 -16.95 -28.25
CA LEU A 58 -11.72 -17.80 -28.40
C LEU A 58 -12.33 -17.73 -29.80
N ARG A 59 -12.02 -16.70 -30.58
CA ARG A 59 -12.39 -16.64 -32.01
C ARG A 59 -11.67 -17.74 -32.82
N ASP A 60 -10.49 -18.18 -32.38
CA ASP A 60 -9.76 -19.33 -32.92
C ASP A 60 -9.99 -20.59 -32.06
N PHE A 61 -11.25 -20.97 -31.94
CA PHE A 61 -11.67 -22.07 -31.05
C PHE A 61 -11.07 -23.45 -31.43
N GLU A 62 -10.58 -23.60 -32.66
CA GLU A 62 -9.89 -24.83 -33.09
C GLU A 62 -8.57 -25.03 -32.35
N ASN A 63 -7.87 -23.92 -32.03
CA ASN A 63 -6.56 -23.94 -31.39
C ASN A 63 -6.57 -23.46 -29.92
N TYR A 64 -7.64 -22.79 -29.47
CA TYR A 64 -7.76 -22.30 -28.09
C TYR A 64 -9.17 -22.54 -27.53
N LYS A 65 -9.29 -23.41 -26.53
CA LYS A 65 -10.57 -23.85 -25.97
C LYS A 65 -10.88 -23.12 -24.68
N ILE A 66 -12.16 -23.16 -24.29
CA ILE A 66 -12.63 -22.62 -23.00
C ILE A 66 -11.93 -23.28 -21.80
N SER A 67 -11.51 -24.54 -21.91
CA SER A 67 -10.72 -25.22 -20.86
C SER A 67 -9.37 -24.56 -20.62
N ASP A 68 -8.71 -24.11 -21.69
CA ASP A 68 -7.37 -23.54 -21.64
C ASP A 68 -7.41 -22.16 -20.96
N LEU A 69 -8.47 -21.39 -21.26
CA LEU A 69 -8.78 -20.14 -20.56
C LEU A 69 -9.06 -20.37 -19.06
N ALA A 70 -9.79 -21.43 -18.71
CA ALA A 70 -10.08 -21.74 -17.32
C ALA A 70 -8.82 -22.04 -16.52
N GLU A 71 -7.87 -22.75 -17.11
CA GLU A 71 -6.56 -23.03 -16.51
C GLU A 71 -5.74 -21.73 -16.29
N GLU A 72 -5.73 -20.83 -17.28
CA GLU A 72 -5.04 -19.53 -17.21
C GLU A 72 -5.59 -18.64 -16.09
N ILE A 73 -6.93 -18.62 -15.91
CA ILE A 73 -7.59 -17.85 -14.83
C ILE A 73 -7.30 -18.44 -13.44
N MET A 74 -7.14 -19.76 -13.34
CA MET A 74 -6.87 -20.43 -12.07
C MET A 74 -5.41 -20.26 -11.61
N TYR A 75 -4.50 -19.84 -12.48
CA TYR A 75 -3.12 -19.60 -12.12
C TYR A 75 -3.02 -18.40 -11.17
N THR A 76 -2.66 -18.66 -9.92
CA THR A 76 -2.48 -17.60 -8.91
C THR A 76 -1.00 -17.28 -8.80
N GLU A 77 -0.62 -16.02 -8.92
CA GLU A 77 0.77 -15.58 -8.72
C GLU A 77 1.27 -16.01 -7.33
N GLU A 78 2.43 -16.69 -7.29
CA GLU A 78 3.10 -17.06 -6.03
C GLU A 78 3.44 -15.79 -5.24
N ARG A 79 3.06 -15.74 -3.96
CA ARG A 79 3.36 -14.61 -3.07
C ARG A 79 4.60 -14.91 -2.25
N GLU A 80 5.66 -14.13 -2.47
CA GLU A 80 6.88 -14.20 -1.68
C GLU A 80 6.67 -13.66 -0.25
N LEU A 81 6.91 -14.50 0.75
CA LEU A 81 6.90 -14.11 2.17
C LEU A 81 8.28 -13.59 2.57
N THR A 82 8.38 -12.31 2.91
CA THR A 82 9.64 -11.67 3.33
C THR A 82 9.54 -11.08 4.73
N LEU A 83 10.59 -11.26 5.55
CA LEU A 83 10.73 -10.58 6.83
C LEU A 83 11.21 -9.14 6.58
N LYS A 84 10.41 -8.14 6.98
CA LYS A 84 10.74 -6.72 6.86
C LYS A 84 10.81 -6.05 8.21
N PHE A 85 11.84 -5.24 8.43
CA PHE A 85 11.97 -4.39 9.62
C PHE A 85 10.83 -3.35 9.69
N LYS A 86 10.35 -3.05 10.91
CA LYS A 86 9.31 -2.06 11.19
C LYS A 86 9.88 -0.97 12.10
N ARG A 87 9.70 0.29 11.70
CA ARG A 87 10.19 1.45 12.46
C ARG A 87 9.28 1.77 13.65
N GLY A 88 9.88 2.39 14.67
CA GLY A 88 9.15 2.99 15.79
C GLY A 88 8.65 4.41 15.49
N PRO A 89 7.97 5.05 16.46
CA PRO A 89 7.55 6.45 16.35
C PRO A 89 8.74 7.42 16.35
N ASN A 90 8.56 8.58 15.72
CA ASN A 90 9.50 9.69 15.85
C ASN A 90 9.21 10.45 17.15
N ILE A 91 10.24 10.73 17.94
CA ILE A 91 10.11 11.43 19.23
C ILE A 91 10.96 12.71 19.16
N ASP A 92 10.32 13.85 19.41
CA ASP A 92 10.94 15.18 19.46
C ASP A 92 10.67 15.82 20.83
N VAL A 93 11.71 16.34 21.47
CA VAL A 93 11.65 16.93 22.81
C VAL A 93 12.08 18.38 22.70
N ARG A 94 11.18 19.31 23.03
CA ARG A 94 11.42 20.76 22.96
C ARG A 94 11.29 21.38 24.35
N ALA A 95 12.20 22.30 24.66
CA ALA A 95 12.21 23.08 25.91
C ALA A 95 11.40 24.38 25.78
#